data_AF-A0A969C3R0-F1
#
_entry.id   AF-A0A969C3R0-F1
#
_cell.length_a   1.000
_cell.length_b   1.000
_cell.length_c   1.000
_cell.angle_alpha   90.00
_cell.angle_beta   90.00
_cell.angle_gamma   90.00
#
_symmetry.space_group_name_H-M   'P 1'
#
loop_
_entity.id
_entity.type
_entity.pdbx_description
1 polymer ?
#
loop_
_entity_poly.entity_id
_entity_poly.type
_entity_poly.pdbx_seq_one_letter_code
_entity_poly.pdbx_strand_id
1 'polypeptide(L)'
;MSANDSNSSLALIPLGAGDLIDRAVRFYRQNFWTFVWIAAPPILFGTLISIGWTIIGRELFNVGGSRKAEDEILSFILTIFGTITIFSFQVVAMLVVMGGASRNFVRHLLFGEVVTFRETYTNVKARIGGLLVASFIMVFLLGFIGFIFSILD
;
A
#
# COMPACT_ATOMS: atom_id res chain seq x y z
N MET A 1 20.11 -42.14 -33.64
CA MET A 1 18.79 -41.55 -33.36
C MET A 1 18.43 -41.88 -31.92
N SER A 2 18.68 -40.95 -31.00
CA SER A 2 18.14 -40.98 -29.63
C SER A 2 17.98 -39.52 -29.19
N ALA A 3 16.87 -39.27 -28.51
CA ALA A 3 16.20 -37.99 -28.44
C ALA A 3 16.90 -36.95 -27.57
N ASN A 4 17.07 -35.76 -28.14
CA ASN A 4 16.63 -34.47 -27.59
C ASN A 4 16.85 -34.28 -26.08
N ASP A 5 18.07 -33.89 -25.70
CA ASP A 5 18.35 -33.16 -24.45
C ASP A 5 17.74 -31.76 -24.54
N SER A 6 16.42 -31.66 -24.41
CA SER A 6 15.70 -30.38 -24.23
C SER A 6 15.78 -29.87 -22.78
N ASN A 7 16.63 -30.48 -21.95
CA ASN A 7 17.02 -29.98 -20.63
C ASN A 7 18.23 -29.05 -20.71
N SER A 8 18.34 -28.28 -21.80
CA SER A 8 19.05 -27.01 -21.79
C SER A 8 18.41 -26.15 -20.73
N SER A 9 18.94 -26.30 -19.52
CA SER A 9 18.94 -25.33 -18.45
C SER A 9 18.65 -23.96 -19.04
N LEU A 10 17.46 -23.45 -18.75
CA LEU A 10 17.22 -22.02 -18.56
C LEU A 10 18.20 -21.57 -17.46
N ALA A 11 19.48 -21.58 -17.79
CA ALA A 11 20.54 -21.01 -17.01
C ALA A 11 20.22 -19.53 -17.07
N LEU A 12 19.61 -19.05 -15.99
CA LEU A 12 19.59 -17.65 -15.64
C LEU A 12 21.03 -17.20 -15.81
N ILE A 13 21.35 -16.58 -16.95
CA ILE A 13 22.61 -15.84 -17.12
C ILE A 13 22.66 -14.97 -15.86
N PRO A 14 23.66 -15.14 -14.99
CA PRO A 14 23.70 -14.39 -13.75
C PRO A 14 23.77 -12.92 -14.15
N LEU A 15 22.65 -12.22 -14.01
CA LEU A 15 22.61 -10.79 -14.26
C LEU A 15 23.58 -10.16 -13.28
N GLY A 16 24.61 -9.50 -13.81
CA GLY A 16 25.48 -8.66 -12.99
C GLY A 16 24.65 -7.60 -12.29
N ALA A 17 25.05 -7.19 -11.09
CA ALA A 17 24.31 -6.16 -10.33
C ALA A 17 24.07 -4.87 -11.14
N GLY A 18 25.02 -4.50 -12.02
CA GLY A 18 24.86 -3.35 -12.92
C GLY A 18 23.79 -3.54 -14.00
N ASP A 19 23.68 -4.75 -14.57
CA ASP A 19 22.65 -5.06 -15.59
C ASP A 19 21.25 -5.12 -14.96
N LEU A 20 21.16 -5.67 -13.74
CA LEU A 20 19.94 -5.63 -12.91
C LEU A 20 19.46 -4.19 -12.65
N ILE A 21 20.37 -3.29 -12.31
CA ILE A 21 20.04 -1.88 -12.05
C ILE A 21 19.59 -1.18 -13.33
N ASP A 22 20.33 -1.31 -14.44
CA ASP A 22 19.94 -0.64 -15.70
C ASP A 22 18.57 -1.15 -16.19
N ARG A 23 18.35 -2.47 -16.09
CA ARG A 23 17.07 -3.08 -16.44
C ARG A 23 15.93 -2.60 -15.53
N ALA A 24 16.17 -2.51 -14.23
CA ALA A 24 15.18 -2.01 -13.26
C ALA A 24 14.82 -0.54 -13.54
N VAL A 25 15.81 0.31 -13.81
CA VAL A 25 15.59 1.74 -14.11
C VAL A 25 14.83 1.92 -15.43
N ARG A 26 15.20 1.17 -16.47
CA ARG A 26 14.52 1.21 -17.77
C ARG A 26 13.07 0.74 -17.64
N PHE A 27 12.86 -0.34 -16.91
CA PHE A 27 11.54 -0.91 -16.64
C PHE A 27 10.65 0.06 -15.83
N TYR A 28 11.21 0.70 -14.80
CA TYR A 28 10.51 1.74 -14.04
C TYR A 28 10.11 2.91 -14.93
N ARG A 29 11.04 3.43 -15.75
CA ARG A 29 10.77 4.55 -16.65
C ARG A 29 9.68 4.25 -17.68
N GLN A 30 9.65 3.03 -18.22
CA GLN A 30 8.63 2.60 -19.18
C GLN A 30 7.26 2.41 -18.53
N ASN A 31 7.21 1.90 -17.29
CA ASN A 31 5.97 1.54 -16.60
C ASN A 31 5.55 2.54 -15.50
N PHE A 32 6.17 3.73 -15.47
CA PHE A 32 5.97 4.72 -14.42
C PHE A 32 4.50 5.02 -14.18
N TRP A 33 3.75 5.29 -15.26
CA TRP A 33 2.32 5.54 -15.19
C TRP A 33 1.54 4.35 -14.63
N THR A 34 1.90 3.12 -15.00
CA THR A 34 1.26 1.92 -14.46
C THR A 34 1.43 1.84 -12.94
N PHE A 35 2.60 2.18 -12.41
CA PHE A 35 2.82 2.23 -10.96
C PHE A 35 1.98 3.32 -10.28
N VAL A 36 1.89 4.50 -10.89
CA VAL A 36 1.01 5.57 -10.40
C VAL A 36 -0.44 5.09 -10.35
N TRP A 37 -0.93 4.46 -11.41
CA TRP A 37 -2.29 3.92 -11.46
C TRP A 37 -2.55 2.78 -10.49
N ILE A 38 -1.54 1.97 -10.17
CA ILE A 38 -1.64 0.92 -9.16
C ILE A 38 -1.80 1.52 -7.76
N ALA A 39 -0.99 2.54 -7.43
CA ALA A 39 -0.95 3.16 -6.10
C ALA A 39 -2.04 4.22 -5.86
N ALA A 40 -2.54 4.89 -6.90
CA ALA A 40 -3.49 5.98 -6.77
C ALA A 40 -4.83 5.59 -6.10
N PRO A 41 -5.49 4.46 -6.42
CA PRO A 41 -6.80 4.12 -5.87
C PRO A 41 -6.89 4.12 -4.33
N PRO A 42 -6.02 3.40 -3.58
CA PRO A 42 -6.09 3.43 -2.11
C PRO A 42 -5.78 4.81 -1.52
N ILE A 43 -4.93 5.61 -2.18
CA ILE A 43 -4.62 6.97 -1.73
C ILE A 43 -5.83 7.88 -1.90
N LEU A 44 -6.40 7.95 -3.10
CA LEU A 44 -7.55 8.79 -3.41
C LEU A 44 -8.78 8.41 -2.57
N PHE A 45 -9.00 7.12 -2.37
CA PHE A 45 -10.11 6.66 -1.55
C PHE A 45 -9.93 7.05 -0.08
N GLY A 46 -8.73 6.86 0.48
CA GLY A 46 -8.43 7.25 1.85
C GLY A 46 -8.53 8.76 2.07
N THR A 47 -8.03 9.58 1.13
CA THR A 47 -8.11 11.04 1.24
C THR A 47 -9.55 11.55 1.16
N LEU A 48 -10.37 11.01 0.25
CA LEU A 48 -11.78 11.38 0.14
C LEU A 48 -12.55 11.06 1.43
N ILE A 49 -12.32 9.87 2.00
CA ILE A 49 -12.94 9.48 3.28
C ILE A 49 -12.48 10.40 4.41
N SER A 50 -11.19 10.75 4.46
CA SER A 50 -10.64 11.64 5.49
C SER A 50 -11.24 13.05 5.42
N ILE A 51 -11.40 13.60 4.21
CA ILE A 51 -12.08 14.89 4.00
C ILE A 51 -13.55 14.79 4.45
N GLY A 52 -14.26 13.73 4.04
CA GLY A 52 -15.65 13.50 4.44
C GLY A 52 -15.80 13.40 5.95
N TRP A 53 -14.90 12.68 6.63
CA TRP A 53 -14.88 12.57 8.09
C TRP A 53 -14.71 13.91 8.78
N THR A 54 -13.81 14.75 8.27
CA THR A 54 -13.56 16.08 8.83
C THR A 54 -14.78 17.00 8.69
N ILE A 55 -15.46 16.95 7.53
CA ILE A 55 -16.67 17.74 7.29
C ILE A 55 -17.83 17.25 8.16
N ILE A 56 -18.07 15.93 8.19
CA ILE A 56 -19.15 15.32 8.99
C ILE A 56 -18.94 15.57 10.48
N GLY A 57 -17.72 15.38 10.97
CA GLY A 57 -17.37 15.67 12.36
C GLY A 57 -17.64 17.14 12.70
N ARG A 58 -17.32 18.06 11.79
CA ARG A 58 -17.64 19.48 12.00
C ARG A 58 -19.14 19.74 12.06
N GLU A 59 -19.93 19.19 11.14
CA GLU A 59 -21.38 19.45 11.10
C GLU A 59 -22.15 18.81 12.27
N LEU A 60 -21.81 17.57 12.64
CA LEU A 60 -22.48 16.86 13.74
C LEU A 60 -22.30 17.54 15.11
N PHE A 61 -21.17 18.22 15.32
CA PHE A 61 -20.83 18.85 16.60
C PHE A 61 -20.91 20.40 16.58
N ASN A 62 -21.50 20.99 15.53
CA ASN A 62 -21.60 22.45 15.35
C ASN A 62 -23.06 22.98 15.31
N VAL A 63 -24.05 22.20 15.75
CA VAL A 63 -25.46 22.64 15.73
C VAL A 63 -25.85 23.41 17.01
N GLY A 64 -25.58 24.72 17.00
CA GLY A 64 -26.60 25.72 17.34
C GLY A 64 -26.98 26.08 18.79
N GLY A 65 -26.48 25.48 19.86
CA GLY A 65 -26.88 25.97 21.20
C GLY A 65 -26.14 25.37 22.39
N SER A 66 -25.44 26.23 23.15
CA SER A 66 -24.77 25.93 24.42
C SER A 66 -23.86 24.70 24.40
N ARG A 67 -22.62 24.88 23.93
CA ARG A 67 -21.53 23.90 24.11
C ARG A 67 -21.34 23.63 25.60
N LYS A 68 -21.68 22.43 26.04
CA LYS A 68 -21.16 21.89 27.29
C LYS A 68 -19.71 21.44 27.03
N ALA A 69 -18.84 21.62 28.02
CA ALA A 69 -17.44 21.17 27.92
C ALA A 69 -17.31 19.67 27.55
N GLU A 70 -18.30 18.87 27.94
CA GLU A 70 -18.39 17.43 27.64
C GLU A 70 -18.56 17.15 26.13
N ASP A 71 -19.36 17.96 25.42
CA ASP A 71 -19.60 17.77 23.97
C ASP A 71 -18.36 18.11 23.14
N GLU A 72 -17.56 19.07 23.60
CA GLU A 72 -16.32 19.46 22.95
C GLU A 72 -15.26 18.36 23.07
N ILE A 73 -15.11 17.77 24.27
CA ILE A 73 -14.18 16.64 24.50
C ILE A 73 -14.59 15.41 23.67
N LEU A 74 -15.89 15.08 23.63
CA LEU A 74 -16.38 13.96 22.82
C LEU A 74 -16.15 14.18 21.33
N SER A 75 -16.39 15.40 20.83
CA SER A 75 -16.14 15.75 19.42
C SER A 75 -14.66 15.61 19.04
N PHE A 76 -13.75 16.02 19.94
CA PHE A 76 -12.31 15.93 19.76
C PHE A 76 -11.83 14.48 19.73
N ILE A 77 -12.26 13.67 20.70
CA ILE A 77 -11.93 12.24 20.77
C ILE A 77 -12.44 11.50 19.53
N LEU A 78 -13.70 11.74 19.12
CA LEU A 78 -14.28 11.09 17.95
C LEU A 78 -13.52 11.46 16.67
N THR A 79 -13.19 12.74 16.51
CA THR A 79 -12.46 13.23 15.33
C THR A 79 -11.08 12.59 15.23
N ILE A 80 -10.31 12.58 16.33
CA ILE A 80 -8.98 11.96 16.37
C ILE A 80 -9.07 10.46 16.12
N PHE A 81 -9.98 9.77 16.83
CA PHE A 81 -10.14 8.32 16.69
C PHE A 81 -10.50 7.91 15.25
N GLY A 82 -11.42 8.64 14.62
CA GLY A 82 -11.78 8.40 13.23
C GLY A 82 -10.62 8.67 12.28
N THR A 83 -9.88 9.77 12.46
CA THR A 83 -8.70 10.08 11.64
C THR A 83 -7.61 9.01 11.73
N ILE A 84 -7.29 8.54 12.95
CA ILE A 84 -6.32 7.46 13.17
C ILE A 84 -6.80 6.16 12.51
N THR A 85 -8.08 5.85 12.64
CA THR A 85 -8.66 4.64 12.05
C THR A 85 -8.58 4.68 10.53
N ILE A 86 -9.04 5.77 9.91
CA ILE A 86 -9.01 5.96 8.45
C ILE A 86 -7.57 5.88 7.94
N PHE A 87 -6.63 6.57 8.62
CA PHE A 87 -5.21 6.52 8.27
C PHE A 87 -4.66 5.10 8.34
N SER A 88 -4.96 4.35 9.41
CA SER A 88 -4.50 2.97 9.58
C SER A 88 -5.01 2.06 8.47
N PHE A 89 -6.29 2.13 8.12
CA PHE A 89 -6.87 1.37 7.01
C PHE A 89 -6.26 1.77 5.66
N GLN A 90 -5.98 3.07 5.46
CA GLN A 90 -5.34 3.56 4.25
C GLN A 90 -3.91 3.01 4.10
N VAL A 91 -3.12 3.00 5.17
CA VAL A 91 -1.77 2.42 5.17
C VAL A 91 -1.83 0.91 4.90
N VAL A 92 -2.76 0.18 5.53
CA VAL A 92 -2.96 -1.25 5.25
C VAL A 92 -3.28 -1.48 3.77
N ALA A 93 -4.22 -0.72 3.21
CA ALA A 93 -4.60 -0.85 1.80
C ALA A 93 -3.41 -0.55 0.86
N MET A 94 -2.61 0.48 1.18
CA MET A 94 -1.39 0.81 0.45
C MET A 94 -0.36 -0.32 0.50
N LEU A 95 -0.12 -0.88 1.69
CA LEU A 95 0.84 -1.98 1.87
C LEU A 95 0.41 -3.25 1.14
N VAL A 96 -0.89 -3.57 1.12
CA VAL A 96 -1.44 -4.71 0.36
C VAL A 96 -1.17 -4.53 -1.14
N VAL A 97 -1.47 -3.34 -1.68
CA VAL A 97 -1.31 -3.04 -3.10
C VAL A 97 0.17 -2.99 -3.50
N MET A 98 1.01 -2.32 -2.70
CA MET A 98 2.47 -2.28 -2.92
C MET A 98 3.11 -3.67 -2.80
N GLY A 99 2.68 -4.49 -1.85
CA GLY A 99 3.17 -5.86 -1.68
C GLY A 99 2.83 -6.77 -2.87
N GLY A 100 1.68 -6.55 -3.51
CA GLY A 100 1.35 -7.20 -4.78
C GLY A 100 2.19 -6.69 -5.96
N ALA A 101 2.36 -5.37 -6.04
CA ALA A 101 3.14 -4.72 -7.10
C ALA A 101 4.62 -5.10 -7.06
N SER A 102 5.24 -5.22 -5.88
CA SER A 102 6.66 -5.57 -5.73
C SER A 102 6.98 -6.98 -6.21
N ARG A 103 6.08 -7.94 -5.97
CA ARG A 103 6.24 -9.32 -6.49
C ARG A 103 6.12 -9.37 -8.00
N ASN A 104 5.16 -8.64 -8.55
CA ASN A 104 5.06 -8.50 -10.00
C ASN A 104 6.31 -7.82 -10.56
N PHE A 105 6.80 -6.75 -9.94
CA PHE A 105 8.05 -6.10 -10.33
C PHE A 105 9.23 -7.08 -10.40
N VAL A 106 9.47 -7.88 -9.37
CA VAL A 106 10.58 -8.87 -9.36
C VAL A 106 10.42 -9.91 -10.47
N ARG A 107 9.20 -10.43 -10.66
CA ARG A 107 8.91 -11.37 -11.74
C ARG A 107 9.22 -10.76 -13.11
N HIS A 108 8.75 -9.53 -13.36
CA HIS A 108 8.89 -8.89 -14.66
C HIS A 108 10.34 -8.41 -14.91
N LEU A 109 11.09 -8.09 -13.86
CA LEU A 109 12.52 -7.81 -13.95
C LEU A 109 13.33 -9.04 -14.39
N LEU A 110 12.98 -10.23 -13.86
CA LEU A 110 13.65 -11.48 -14.16
C LEU A 110 13.24 -12.05 -15.53
N PHE A 111 11.95 -12.00 -15.88
CA PHE A 111 11.41 -12.66 -17.07
C PHE A 111 11.15 -11.73 -18.27
N GLY A 112 11.25 -10.40 -18.10
CA GLY A 112 11.10 -9.44 -19.20
C GLY A 112 9.66 -9.28 -19.73
N GLU A 113 8.66 -9.73 -18.98
CA GLU A 113 7.23 -9.61 -19.32
C GLU A 113 6.73 -8.15 -19.12
N VAL A 114 5.60 -7.77 -19.73
CA VAL A 114 5.00 -6.42 -19.62
C VAL A 114 4.08 -6.31 -18.39
N VAL A 115 4.32 -5.33 -17.50
CA VAL A 115 3.47 -5.14 -16.31
C VAL A 115 2.15 -4.50 -16.67
N THR A 116 1.05 -5.17 -16.30
CA THR A 116 -0.31 -4.67 -16.48
C THR A 116 -1.02 -4.46 -15.14
N PHE A 117 -1.81 -3.39 -15.04
CA PHE A 117 -2.62 -3.05 -13.87
C PHE A 117 -3.55 -4.20 -13.42
N ARG A 118 -4.26 -4.81 -14.38
CA ARG A 118 -5.23 -5.88 -14.12
C ARG A 118 -4.58 -7.12 -13.49
N GLU A 119 -3.38 -7.47 -13.92
CA GLU A 119 -2.65 -8.62 -13.38
C GLU A 119 -2.23 -8.37 -11.93
N THR A 120 -1.80 -7.15 -11.62
CA THR A 120 -1.44 -6.76 -10.25
C THR A 120 -2.61 -6.90 -9.29
N TYR A 121 -3.79 -6.40 -9.64
CA TYR A 121 -4.97 -6.54 -8.78
C TYR A 121 -5.50 -7.97 -8.70
N THR A 122 -5.33 -8.78 -9.74
CA THR A 122 -5.72 -10.21 -9.71
C THR A 122 -4.82 -11.00 -8.77
N ASN A 123 -3.51 -10.75 -8.81
CA ASN A 123 -2.54 -11.38 -7.90
C ASN A 123 -2.73 -10.92 -6.45
N VAL A 124 -3.07 -9.65 -6.23
CA VAL A 124 -3.44 -9.13 -4.89
C VAL A 124 -4.67 -9.85 -4.36
N LYS A 125 -5.74 -9.97 -5.16
CA LYS A 125 -6.99 -10.64 -4.74
C LYS A 125 -6.77 -12.11 -4.38
N ALA A 126 -5.95 -12.83 -5.15
CA ALA A 126 -5.66 -14.25 -4.92
C ALA A 126 -4.97 -14.52 -3.56
N ARG A 127 -4.32 -13.50 -2.96
CA ARG A 127 -3.56 -13.65 -1.71
C ARG A 127 -3.88 -12.55 -0.69
N ILE A 128 -5.09 -12.01 -0.74
CA ILE A 128 -5.48 -10.87 0.08
C ILE A 128 -5.37 -11.16 1.58
N GLY A 129 -5.65 -12.39 2.00
CA GLY A 129 -5.55 -12.79 3.42
C GLY A 129 -4.12 -12.66 3.97
N GLY A 130 -3.12 -13.18 3.27
CA GLY A 130 -1.73 -13.11 3.70
C GLY A 130 -1.17 -11.67 3.66
N LEU A 131 -1.56 -10.91 2.63
CA LEU A 131 -1.17 -9.50 2.51
C LEU A 131 -1.81 -8.65 3.62
N LEU A 132 -3.08 -8.87 3.94
CA LEU A 132 -3.76 -8.15 5.03
C LEU A 132 -3.09 -8.40 6.37
N VAL A 133 -2.83 -9.66 6.73
CA VAL A 133 -2.17 -10.00 8.00
C VAL A 133 -0.79 -9.34 8.10
N ALA A 134 0.02 -9.42 7.04
CA ALA A 134 1.34 -8.78 7.01
C ALA A 134 1.22 -7.25 7.16
N SER A 135 0.27 -6.62 6.48
CA SER A 135 0.02 -5.19 6.56
C SER A 135 -0.44 -4.75 7.95
N PHE A 136 -1.32 -5.52 8.61
CA PHE A 136 -1.75 -5.24 9.98
C PHE A 136 -0.58 -5.32 10.97
N ILE A 137 0.28 -6.33 10.84
CA ILE A 137 1.49 -6.46 11.66
C ILE A 137 2.41 -5.25 11.47
N MET A 138 2.62 -4.81 10.22
CA MET A 138 3.45 -3.64 9.92
C MET A 138 2.89 -2.36 10.52
N VAL A 139 1.59 -2.12 10.40
CA VAL A 139 0.95 -0.95 11.01
C VAL A 139 1.05 -0.99 12.53
N PHE A 140 0.85 -2.15 13.14
CA PHE A 140 1.00 -2.31 14.58
C PHE A 140 2.42 -2.03 15.05
N LEU A 141 3.44 -2.57 14.36
CA LEU A 141 4.85 -2.34 14.67
C LEU A 141 5.24 -0.86 14.54
N LEU A 142 4.85 -0.22 13.44
CA LEU A 142 5.12 1.21 13.22
C LEU A 142 4.41 2.08 14.28
N GLY A 143 3.17 1.75 14.60
CA GLY A 143 2.41 2.44 15.66
C GLY A 143 3.07 2.27 17.03
N PHE A 144 3.52 1.05 17.36
CA PHE A 144 4.21 0.76 18.61
C PHE A 144 5.55 1.50 18.73
N ILE A 145 6.34 1.52 17.66
CA ILE A 145 7.61 2.25 17.62
C ILE A 145 7.35 3.76 17.79
N GLY A 146 6.40 4.32 17.04
CA GLY A 146 6.04 5.74 17.16
C GLY A 146 5.57 6.11 18.56
N PHE A 147 4.81 5.23 19.22
CA PHE A 147 4.38 5.41 20.61
C PHE A 147 5.56 5.43 21.59
N ILE A 148 6.54 4.54 21.43
CA ILE A 148 7.75 4.55 22.26
C ILE A 148 8.50 5.87 22.12
N PHE A 149 8.73 6.34 20.89
CA PHE A 149 9.40 7.62 20.66
C PHE A 149 8.65 8.78 21.30
N SER A 150 7.33 8.82 21.19
CA SER A 150 6.50 9.87 21.82
C SER A 150 6.54 9.89 23.35
N ILE A 151 6.96 8.81 24.02
CA ILE A 151 7.12 8.76 25.48
C ILE A 151 8.54 9.18 25.90
N LEU A 152 9.51 9.03 24.99
CA LEU A 152 10.92 9.33 25.22
C LEU A 152 11.26 10.82 24.99
N ASP A 153 10.47 11.52 24.17
CA ASP A 153 10.50 12.98 23.98
C ASP A 153 9.70 13.72 25.06
#